data_AF-A0A0A6D1R4-F1
#
_entry.id   AF-A0A0A6D1R4-F1
#
_cell.length_a   1.000
_cell.length_b   1.000
_cell.length_c   1.000
_cell.angle_alpha   90.00
_cell.angle_beta   90.00
_cell.angle_gamma   90.00
#
_symmetry.space_group_name_H-M   'P 1'
#
loop_
_entity.id
_entity.type
_entity.pdbx_description
1 polymer ?
#
loop_
_entity_poly.entity_id
_entity_poly.type
_entity_poly.pdbx_seq_one_letter_code
_entity_poly.pdbx_strand_id
1 'polypeptide(L)'
;MLAMMVELLPTIGSLRDLAAITGLHLFEVRRVTAPFLAIMKLNGTHPKCGCGKLRFHPFGCSGFRGKNTPTDHLPGHTREETKRLLQQREIAIDMLVDGARFAEVDGALGLSKGSAIKYVRFMTDEQRQHREAIRPPVRSASHCASVAV
;
A
#
# COMPACT_ATOMS: atom_id res chain seq x y z
N MET A 1 1.77 37.98 5.24
CA MET A 1 2.30 36.62 5.53
C MET A 1 1.33 35.83 6.40
N LEU A 2 1.03 36.27 7.63
CA LEU A 2 0.09 35.59 8.52
C LEU A 2 -1.32 35.41 7.91
N ALA A 3 -1.88 36.47 7.31
CA ALA A 3 -3.21 36.43 6.68
C ALA A 3 -3.31 35.34 5.60
N MET A 4 -2.33 35.30 4.69
CA MET A 4 -2.24 34.28 3.63
C MET A 4 -2.16 32.86 4.21
N MET A 5 -1.43 32.66 5.31
CA MET A 5 -1.36 31.33 5.95
C MET A 5 -2.72 30.89 6.47
N VAL A 6 -3.46 31.80 7.11
CA VAL A 6 -4.79 31.52 7.68
C VAL A 6 -5.82 31.24 6.58
N GLU A 7 -5.80 32.02 5.50
CA GLU A 7 -6.71 31.85 4.36
C GLU A 7 -6.53 30.51 3.64
N LEU A 8 -5.30 29.98 3.62
CA LEU A 8 -4.99 28.69 2.98
C LEU A 8 -5.29 27.47 3.86
N LEU A 9 -5.45 27.62 5.18
CA LEU A 9 -5.69 26.48 6.09
C LEU A 9 -6.91 25.61 5.73
N PRO A 10 -8.05 26.15 5.29
CA PRO A 10 -9.21 25.34 4.94
C PRO A 10 -9.01 24.47 3.69
N THR A 11 -8.21 24.95 2.73
CA THR A 11 -8.07 24.33 1.41
C THR A 11 -6.82 23.46 1.28
N ILE A 12 -5.75 23.80 2.00
CA ILE A 12 -4.45 23.14 1.82
C ILE A 12 -4.43 21.70 2.35
N GLY A 13 -3.72 20.83 1.64
CA GLY A 13 -3.62 19.40 1.95
C GLY A 13 -2.76 19.10 3.18
N SER A 14 -1.65 19.84 3.35
CA SER A 14 -0.73 19.66 4.48
C SER A 14 -0.02 20.96 4.88
N LEU A 15 0.48 21.03 6.12
CA LEU A 15 1.34 22.14 6.56
C LEU A 15 2.71 22.17 5.86
N ARG A 16 3.10 21.08 5.20
CA ARG A 16 4.32 21.04 4.37
C ARG A 16 4.11 21.81 3.06
N ASP A 17 2.94 21.68 2.45
CA ASP A 17 2.58 22.46 1.27
C ASP A 17 2.52 23.94 1.64
N LEU A 18 2.00 24.27 2.83
CA LEU A 18 1.97 25.64 3.32
C LEU A 18 3.38 26.21 3.49
N ALA A 19 4.30 25.42 4.08
CA ALA A 19 5.70 25.77 4.19
C ALA A 19 6.38 26.00 2.84
N ALA A 20 6.07 25.15 1.84
CA ALA A 20 6.59 25.30 0.48
C ALA A 20 6.06 26.57 -0.21
N ILE A 21 4.77 26.89 -0.05
CA ILE A 21 4.16 28.10 -0.63
C ILE A 21 4.73 29.36 0.03
N THR A 22 4.89 29.36 1.35
CA THR A 22 5.33 30.56 2.08
C THR A 22 6.86 30.69 2.15
N GLY A 23 7.62 29.68 1.72
CA GLY A 23 9.07 29.61 1.87
C GLY A 23 9.55 29.57 3.33
N LEU A 24 8.69 29.21 4.27
CA LEU A 24 9.00 29.20 5.71
C LEU A 24 9.40 27.80 6.17
N HIS A 25 10.15 27.71 7.26
CA HIS A 25 10.47 26.41 7.83
C HIS A 25 9.19 25.77 8.43
N LEU A 26 9.02 24.45 8.27
CA LEU A 26 7.82 23.74 8.73
C LEU A 26 7.54 23.95 10.23
N PHE A 27 8.58 24.08 11.05
CA PHE A 27 8.44 24.37 12.47
C PHE A 27 7.76 25.72 12.72
N GLU A 28 8.13 26.75 11.96
CA GLU A 28 7.55 28.08 12.09
C GLU A 28 6.09 28.09 11.64
N VAL A 29 5.79 27.43 10.52
CA VAL A 29 4.41 27.24 10.04
C VAL A 29 3.56 26.58 11.13
N ARG A 30 4.03 25.50 11.74
CA ARG A 30 3.32 24.81 12.83
C ARG A 30 3.05 25.75 14.01
N ARG A 31 4.08 26.48 14.45
CA ARG A 31 3.95 27.42 15.59
C ARG A 31 2.93 28.51 15.30
N VAL A 32 2.97 29.10 14.11
CA VAL A 32 2.13 30.23 13.71
C VAL A 32 0.69 29.82 13.46
N THR A 33 0.47 28.65 12.85
CA THR A 33 -0.88 28.16 12.50
C THR A 33 -1.63 27.50 13.67
N ALA A 34 -0.93 27.04 14.72
CA ALA A 34 -1.51 26.37 15.88
C ALA A 34 -2.72 27.10 16.52
N PRO A 35 -2.67 28.40 16.84
CA PRO A 35 -3.82 29.10 17.42
C PRO A 35 -5.03 29.12 16.49
N PHE A 36 -4.82 29.26 15.17
CA PHE A 36 -5.91 29.29 14.19
C PHE A 36 -6.57 27.92 14.03
N LEU A 37 -5.78 26.84 14.02
CA LEU A 37 -6.31 25.48 14.03
C LEU A 37 -7.12 25.20 15.30
N ALA A 38 -6.69 25.73 16.45
CA ALA A 38 -7.46 25.63 17.69
C ALA A 38 -8.81 26.36 17.59
N ILE A 39 -8.84 27.57 17.03
CA ILE A 39 -10.07 28.34 16.79
C ILE A 39 -11.00 27.61 15.81
N MET A 40 -10.47 27.10 14.70
CA MET A 40 -11.26 26.33 13.72
C MET A 40 -11.88 25.08 14.37
N LYS A 41 -11.16 24.42 15.27
CA LYS A 41 -11.67 23.27 16.02
C LYS A 41 -12.82 23.67 16.94
N LEU A 42 -12.68 24.78 17.67
CA LEU A 42 -13.74 25.30 18.54
C LEU A 42 -14.99 25.70 17.75
N ASN A 43 -14.82 26.31 16.58
CA ASN A 43 -15.92 26.75 15.71
C ASN A 43 -16.49 25.65 14.81
N GLY A 44 -15.99 24.41 14.91
CA GLY A 44 -16.44 23.29 14.07
C GLY A 44 -16.10 23.41 12.58
N THR A 45 -15.21 24.34 12.20
CA THR A 45 -14.80 24.61 10.80
C THR A 45 -13.50 23.91 10.41
N HIS A 46 -12.90 23.13 11.32
CA HIS A 46 -11.65 22.42 11.06
C HIS A 46 -11.84 21.35 9.96
N PRO A 47 -11.11 21.42 8.83
CA PRO A 47 -11.28 20.48 7.73
C PRO A 47 -10.94 19.05 8.15
N LYS A 48 -11.68 18.07 7.63
CA LYS A 48 -11.37 16.64 7.86
C LYS A 48 -10.25 16.17 6.91
N CYS A 49 -9.41 15.25 7.37
CA CYS A 49 -8.56 14.41 6.52
C CYS A 49 -9.44 13.33 5.88
N GLY A 50 -8.99 12.74 4.76
CA GLY A 50 -9.66 11.59 4.15
C GLY A 50 -9.80 10.38 5.09
N CYS A 51 -9.03 10.30 6.18
CA CYS A 51 -9.18 9.26 7.21
C CYS A 51 -10.33 9.53 8.22
N GLY A 52 -11.08 10.62 8.08
CA GLY A 52 -12.19 10.99 8.96
C GLY A 52 -11.82 11.83 10.20
N LYS A 53 -10.54 11.93 10.55
CA LYS A 53 -10.04 12.78 11.66
C LYS A 53 -9.77 14.23 11.20
N LEU A 54 -9.63 15.17 12.13
CA LEU A 54 -9.29 16.59 11.85
C LEU A 54 -7.93 16.71 11.15
N ARG A 55 -7.85 17.36 9.98
CA ARG A 55 -6.63 17.51 9.16
C ARG A 55 -5.45 18.09 9.97
N PHE A 56 -4.22 17.87 9.50
CA PHE A 56 -2.94 18.29 10.13
C PHE A 56 -2.59 17.53 11.42
N HIS A 57 -2.72 16.21 11.40
CA HIS A 57 -2.47 15.38 12.57
C HIS A 57 -0.97 15.44 12.96
N PRO A 58 -0.65 15.51 14.26
CA PRO A 58 0.74 15.64 14.73
C PRO A 58 1.64 14.46 14.32
N PHE A 59 1.07 13.26 14.21
CA PHE A 59 1.80 12.02 13.89
C PHE A 59 1.67 11.58 12.42
N GLY A 60 1.05 12.40 11.57
CA GLY A 60 0.69 12.03 10.20
C GLY A 60 -0.73 11.45 10.08
N CYS A 61 -1.30 11.49 8.88
CA CYS A 61 -2.64 10.96 8.62
C CYS A 61 -2.54 9.50 8.17
N SER A 62 -3.28 8.60 8.83
CA SER A 62 -3.33 7.17 8.51
C SER A 62 -3.96 6.88 7.14
N GLY A 63 -4.60 7.88 6.52
CA GLY A 63 -5.14 7.82 5.15
C GLY A 63 -4.25 8.49 4.09
N PHE A 64 -3.10 9.06 4.47
CA PHE A 64 -2.18 9.71 3.54
C PHE A 64 -1.08 8.71 3.15
N ARG A 65 -0.88 8.49 1.84
CA ARG A 65 0.08 7.54 1.24
C ARG A 65 1.56 7.91 1.45
N GLY A 66 1.96 8.44 2.61
CA GLY A 66 3.29 9.02 2.78
C GLY A 66 3.86 9.00 4.20
N LYS A 67 4.82 8.09 4.40
CA LYS A 67 6.03 8.20 5.23
C LYS A 67 5.98 7.99 6.75
N ASN A 68 4.84 7.73 7.38
CA ASN A 68 4.83 7.27 8.79
C ASN A 68 3.85 6.11 8.95
N THR A 69 4.25 4.89 8.62
CA THR A 69 3.48 3.71 9.00
C THR A 69 4.40 2.64 9.59
N PRO A 70 3.94 1.94 10.65
CA PRO A 70 4.57 0.71 11.14
C PRO A 70 4.82 -0.26 9.97
N THR A 71 5.79 -1.15 10.13
CA THR A 71 6.32 -2.13 9.16
C THR A 71 5.28 -2.93 8.36
N ASP A 72 4.01 -2.93 8.77
CA ASP A 72 2.95 -3.79 8.24
C ASP A 72 2.04 -3.09 7.20
N HIS A 73 2.45 -1.94 6.64
CA HIS A 73 1.65 -1.18 5.68
C HIS A 73 2.29 -1.09 4.28
N LEU A 74 1.57 -1.50 3.23
CA LEU A 74 2.07 -1.41 1.86
C LEU A 74 1.90 0.02 1.31
N PRO A 75 2.96 0.61 0.70
CA PRO A 75 2.85 1.92 0.07
C PRO A 75 1.74 1.94 -0.99
N GLY A 76 0.93 3.00 -1.01
CA GLY A 76 -0.12 3.16 -2.02
C GLY A 76 -1.41 2.37 -1.76
N HIS A 77 -1.57 1.74 -0.61
CA HIS A 77 -2.79 1.01 -0.24
C HIS A 77 -3.39 1.57 1.05
N THR A 78 -4.66 1.30 1.31
CA THR A 78 -5.23 1.50 2.66
C THR A 78 -4.75 0.41 3.62
N ARG A 79 -5.01 0.55 4.92
CA ARG A 79 -4.69 -0.50 5.91
C ARG A 79 -5.46 -1.80 5.64
N GLU A 80 -6.74 -1.68 5.33
CA GLU A 80 -7.61 -2.82 5.02
C GLU A 80 -7.17 -3.52 3.74
N GLU A 81 -6.84 -2.74 2.70
CA GLU A 81 -6.27 -3.26 1.46
C GLU A 81 -4.93 -3.95 1.71
N THR A 82 -4.07 -3.38 2.55
CA THR A 82 -2.78 -3.98 2.89
C THR A 82 -2.99 -5.35 3.55
N LYS A 83 -3.87 -5.44 4.56
CA LYS A 83 -4.17 -6.70 5.24
C LYS A 83 -4.63 -7.76 4.23
N ARG A 84 -5.55 -7.39 3.34
CA ARG A 84 -6.05 -8.27 2.28
C ARG A 84 -4.93 -8.72 1.33
N LEU A 85 -4.07 -7.81 0.89
CA LEU A 85 -2.99 -8.10 -0.05
C LEU A 85 -1.88 -8.95 0.56
N LEU A 86 -1.57 -8.76 1.85
CA LEU A 86 -0.62 -9.60 2.57
C LEU A 86 -1.19 -11.01 2.80
N GLN A 87 -2.45 -11.12 3.21
CA GLN A 87 -3.12 -12.42 3.34
C GLN A 87 -3.22 -13.16 2.00
N GLN A 88 -3.56 -12.44 0.92
CA GLN A 88 -3.60 -13.02 -0.43
C GLN A 88 -2.21 -13.51 -0.87
N ARG A 89 -1.15 -12.79 -0.51
CA ARG A 89 0.24 -13.21 -0.77
C ARG A 89 0.58 -14.49 -0.03
N GLU A 90 0.24 -14.58 1.25
CA GLU A 90 0.50 -15.75 2.09
C GLU A 90 -0.17 -17.01 1.50
N ILE A 91 -1.46 -16.93 1.19
CA ILE A 91 -2.20 -18.03 0.55
C ILE A 91 -1.57 -18.42 -0.79
N ALA A 92 -1.17 -17.44 -1.61
CA ALA A 92 -0.51 -17.73 -2.89
C ALA A 92 0.83 -18.45 -2.70
N ILE A 93 1.61 -18.07 -1.68
CA ILE A 93 2.89 -18.72 -1.37
C ILE A 93 2.63 -20.15 -0.91
N ASP A 94 1.70 -20.38 0.01
CA ASP A 94 1.38 -21.71 0.54
C ASP A 94 0.95 -22.66 -0.58
N MET A 95 0.01 -22.24 -1.44
CA MET A 95 -0.41 -23.04 -2.59
C MET A 95 0.76 -23.40 -3.51
N LEU A 96 1.68 -22.46 -3.73
CA LEU A 96 2.86 -22.71 -4.57
C LEU A 96 3.86 -23.62 -3.85
N VAL A 97 4.05 -23.49 -2.54
CA VAL A 97 4.91 -24.38 -1.75
C VAL A 97 4.35 -25.80 -1.71
N ASP A 98 3.03 -25.95 -1.79
CA ASP A 98 2.30 -27.23 -1.89
C ASP A 98 2.27 -27.81 -3.32
N GLY A 99 2.88 -27.12 -4.29
CA GLY A 99 3.09 -27.64 -5.63
C GLY A 99 2.06 -27.22 -6.67
N ALA A 100 1.13 -26.32 -6.32
CA ALA A 100 0.16 -25.80 -7.28
C ALA A 100 0.86 -25.09 -8.47
N ARG A 101 0.24 -25.21 -9.64
CA ARG A 101 0.67 -24.50 -10.85
C ARG A 101 0.24 -23.04 -10.78
N PHE A 102 0.99 -22.15 -11.44
CA PHE A 102 0.67 -20.72 -11.44
C PHE A 102 -0.76 -20.42 -11.92
N ALA A 103 -1.24 -21.16 -12.93
CA ALA A 103 -2.59 -21.00 -13.44
C ALA A 103 -3.68 -21.41 -12.42
N GLU A 104 -3.40 -22.40 -11.57
CA GLU A 104 -4.32 -22.84 -10.51
C GLU A 104 -4.41 -21.78 -9.41
N VAL A 105 -3.27 -21.20 -9.04
CA VAL A 105 -3.21 -20.09 -8.08
C VAL A 105 -3.90 -18.84 -8.64
N ASP A 106 -3.65 -18.49 -9.91
CA ASP A 106 -4.32 -17.36 -10.55
C ASP A 106 -5.85 -17.55 -10.54
N GLY A 107 -6.33 -18.75 -10.89
CA GLY A 107 -7.75 -19.08 -10.88
C GLY A 107 -8.37 -19.07 -9.48
N ALA A 108 -7.70 -19.67 -8.49
CA ALA A 108 -8.19 -19.75 -7.12
C ALA A 108 -8.29 -18.38 -6.44
N LEU A 109 -7.37 -17.46 -6.75
CA LEU A 109 -7.30 -16.13 -6.13
C LEU A 109 -7.94 -15.02 -6.96
N GLY A 110 -8.58 -15.35 -8.10
CA GLY A 110 -9.19 -14.36 -8.99
C GLY A 110 -8.18 -13.38 -9.58
N LEU A 111 -6.93 -13.80 -9.80
CA LEU A 111 -5.86 -12.97 -10.32
C LEU A 111 -5.84 -12.97 -11.85
N SER A 112 -5.25 -11.92 -12.44
CA SER A 112 -4.99 -11.91 -13.87
C SER A 112 -3.95 -12.98 -14.25
N LYS A 113 -4.09 -13.59 -15.43
CA LYS A 113 -3.19 -14.64 -15.93
C LYS A 113 -1.71 -14.21 -15.82
N GLY A 114 -0.91 -15.04 -15.17
CA GLY A 114 0.52 -14.80 -14.95
C GLY A 114 0.84 -13.90 -13.76
N SER A 115 -0.12 -13.62 -12.88
CA SER A 115 0.14 -12.81 -11.68
C SER A 115 0.85 -13.61 -10.60
N ALA A 116 0.49 -14.89 -10.46
CA ALA A 116 1.01 -15.77 -9.42
C ALA A 116 2.54 -15.92 -9.45
N ILE A 117 3.16 -15.80 -10.62
CA ILE A 117 4.63 -15.85 -10.78
C ILE A 117 5.34 -14.78 -9.93
N LYS A 118 4.70 -13.62 -9.72
CA LYS A 118 5.26 -12.51 -8.95
C LYS A 118 5.39 -12.84 -7.47
N TYR A 119 4.71 -13.88 -6.97
CA TYR A 119 4.80 -14.28 -5.57
C TYR A 119 6.03 -15.11 -5.24
N VAL A 120 6.67 -15.73 -6.24
CA VAL A 120 7.91 -16.52 -6.05
C VAL A 120 9.04 -15.68 -5.46
N ARG A 121 9.11 -14.38 -5.80
CA ARG A 121 10.13 -13.46 -5.26
C ARG A 121 9.99 -13.21 -3.75
N PHE A 122 8.85 -13.53 -3.16
CA PHE A 122 8.58 -13.35 -1.73
C PHE A 122 8.76 -14.63 -0.93
N MET A 123 9.06 -15.76 -1.58
CA MET A 123 9.39 -17.01 -0.90
C MET A 123 10.76 -16.92 -0.23
N THR A 124 10.94 -17.66 0.87
CA THR A 124 12.27 -17.96 1.42
C THR A 124 13.00 -18.96 0.52
N ASP A 125 14.30 -19.15 0.76
CA ASP A 125 15.08 -20.12 0.00
C ASP A 125 14.64 -21.55 0.27
N GLU A 126 14.27 -21.87 1.51
CA GLU A 126 13.74 -23.19 1.88
C GLU A 126 12.41 -23.48 1.16
N GLN A 127 11.52 -22.50 1.08
CA GLN A 127 10.24 -22.62 0.36
C GLN A 127 10.45 -22.83 -1.15
N ARG A 128 11.44 -22.15 -1.74
CA ARG A 128 11.80 -22.35 -3.15
C ARG A 128 12.30 -23.77 -3.41
N GLN A 129 13.21 -24.25 -2.56
CA GLN A 129 13.77 -25.59 -2.65
C GLN A 129 12.68 -26.67 -2.47
N HIS A 130 11.79 -26.50 -1.49
CA HIS A 130 10.67 -27.39 -1.27
C HIS A 130 9.78 -27.49 -2.51
N ARG A 131 9.37 -26.33 -3.06
CA ARG A 131 8.58 -26.28 -4.28
C ARG A 131 9.27 -26.99 -5.44
N GLU A 132 10.58 -26.79 -5.61
CA GLU A 132 11.35 -27.41 -6.69
C GLU A 132 11.41 -28.94 -6.54
N ALA A 133 11.54 -29.44 -5.32
CA ALA A 133 11.57 -30.88 -5.02
C ALA A 133 10.24 -31.58 -5.34
N ILE A 134 9.10 -30.93 -5.09
CA ILE A 134 7.77 -31.50 -5.34
C ILE A 134 7.21 -31.16 -6.72
N ARG A 135 7.89 -30.27 -7.47
CA ARG A 135 7.38 -29.78 -8.75
C ARG A 135 7.24 -30.97 -9.70
N PRO A 136 6.04 -31.25 -10.24
CA PRO A 136 5.91 -32.29 -11.25
C PRO A 136 6.81 -31.92 -12.44
N PRO A 137 7.53 -32.90 -13.02
CA PRO A 137 8.41 -32.64 -14.14
C PRO A 137 7.64 -31.91 -15.23
N VAL A 138 8.26 -30.89 -15.81
CA VAL A 138 7.71 -30.25 -17.01
C VAL A 138 7.55 -31.39 -18.01
N ARG A 139 6.30 -31.69 -18.41
CA ARG A 139 6.04 -32.62 -19.51
C ARG A 139 6.85 -32.09 -20.68
N SER A 140 7.98 -32.75 -20.97
CA SER A 140 8.75 -32.42 -22.15
C SER A 140 7.80 -32.55 -23.34
N ALA A 141 7.83 -31.57 -24.23
CA ALA A 141 7.12 -31.63 -25.49
C ALA A 141 7.76 -32.73 -26.34
N SER A 142 7.44 -33.98 -26.04
CA SER A 142 7.73 -35.16 -26.83
C SER A 142 6.53 -36.08 -26.63
N HIS A 143 5.45 -35.79 -27.34
CA HIS A 143 4.39 -36.72 -27.76
C HIS A 143 3.48 -35.97 -28.76
N CYS A 144 4.09 -35.52 -29.86
CA CYS A 144 3.40 -35.34 -31.13
C CYS A 144 4.15 -36.22 -32.15
N ALA A 145 4.08 -37.53 -31.93
CA ALA A 145 4.37 -38.51 -32.95
C ALA A 145 3.29 -39.58 -32.85
N SER A 146 2.71 -39.91 -34.01
CA SER A 146 1.78 -41.01 -34.26
C SER A 146 0.29 -40.71 -34.05
N VAL A 147 -0.36 -40.16 -35.08
CA VAL A 147 -1.47 -40.87 -35.74
C VAL A 147 -1.30 -40.66 -37.25
N ALA A 148 -0.76 -41.67 -37.91
CA ALA A 148 -0.92 -41.87 -39.34
C ALA A 148 -2.08 -42.86 -39.51
N VAL A 149 -3.14 -42.45 -40.19
CA VAL A 149 -3.88 -43.22 -41.22
C VAL A 149 -4.44 -42.20 -42.21
#